data_AF-A0A9C9FXN2-F1
#
_entry.id   AF-A0A9C9FXN2-F1
#
_cell.length_a   1.000
_cell.length_b   1.000
_cell.length_c   1.000
_cell.angle_alpha   90.00
_cell.angle_beta   90.00
_cell.angle_gamma   90.00
#
_symmetry.space_group_name_H-M   'P 1'
#
loop_
_entity.id
_entity.type
_entity.pdbx_description
1 polymer ?
#
loop_
_entity_poly.entity_id
_entity_poly.type
_entity_poly.pdbx_seq_one_letter_code
_entity_poly.pdbx_strand_id
1 'polypeptide(L)'
;MLLRLMPMIIIEHCLQEIAKIRDVAQGIDAAYVARSRIGRLTLALARIVAKKAGMSIPDRPGPIVVSDEVSQTVRELASICNNLLETSRVLCQPSEPLDIRWREGWSTLLAQLDVLEITLREIDSVVE
;
A
#
# COMPACT_ATOMS: atom_id res chain seq x y z
N MET A 1 1.18 -24.40 -15.03
CA MET A 1 2.37 -23.79 -14.40
C MET A 1 2.41 -22.26 -14.61
N LEU A 2 1.26 -21.55 -14.55
CA LEU A 2 1.15 -20.08 -14.78
C LEU A 2 0.70 -19.29 -13.52
N LEU A 3 0.26 -19.98 -12.47
CA LEU A 3 -0.26 -19.36 -11.24
C LEU A 3 0.83 -18.75 -10.34
N ARG A 4 2.10 -19.12 -10.54
CA ARG A 4 3.26 -18.71 -9.71
C ARG A 4 3.89 -17.38 -10.15
N LEU A 5 3.75 -16.99 -11.43
CA LEU A 5 4.36 -15.77 -12.00
C LEU A 5 3.58 -14.49 -11.69
N MET A 6 2.24 -14.57 -11.62
CA MET A 6 1.42 -13.40 -11.31
C MET A 6 1.70 -12.73 -9.95
N PRO A 7 1.89 -13.46 -8.82
CA PRO A 7 2.18 -12.80 -7.55
C PRO A 7 3.54 -12.07 -7.55
N MET A 8 4.59 -12.61 -8.18
CA MET A 8 5.88 -11.92 -8.30
C MET A 8 5.76 -10.60 -9.07
N ILE A 9 5.07 -10.60 -10.21
CA ILE A 9 4.84 -9.38 -11.02
C ILE A 9 4.08 -8.30 -10.21
N ILE A 10 3.15 -8.71 -9.35
CA ILE A 10 2.39 -7.75 -8.53
C ILE A 10 3.24 -7.23 -7.36
N ILE A 11 4.09 -8.06 -6.76
CA ILE A 11 5.02 -7.63 -5.70
C ILE A 11 6.05 -6.64 -6.25
N GLU A 12 6.68 -6.94 -7.39
CA GLU A 12 7.60 -6.01 -8.07
C GLU A 12 6.92 -4.68 -8.40
N HIS A 13 5.67 -4.72 -8.88
CA HIS A 13 4.89 -3.51 -9.13
C HIS A 13 4.62 -2.71 -7.84
N CYS A 14 4.33 -3.39 -6.72
CA CYS A 14 4.21 -2.72 -5.42
C CYS A 14 5.53 -2.05 -4.99
N LEU A 15 6.67 -2.75 -5.12
CA LEU A 15 7.99 -2.19 -4.80
C LEU A 15 8.34 -0.98 -5.67
N GLN A 16 8.00 -1.03 -6.97
CA GLN A 16 8.18 0.10 -7.88
C GLN A 16 7.30 1.31 -7.48
N GLU A 17 6.05 1.10 -7.08
CA GLU A 17 5.20 2.19 -6.59
C GLU A 17 5.72 2.75 -5.26
N ILE A 18 6.27 1.92 -4.36
CA ILE A 18 6.92 2.38 -3.11
C ILE A 18 8.11 3.29 -3.43
N ALA A 19 9.02 2.86 -4.32
CA ALA A 19 10.17 3.68 -4.73
C ALA A 19 9.71 5.01 -5.33
N LYS A 20 8.71 4.97 -6.22
CA LYS A 20 8.08 6.15 -6.79
C LYS A 20 7.47 7.06 -5.72
N ILE A 21 6.86 6.53 -4.64
CA ILE A 21 6.32 7.39 -3.57
C ILE A 21 7.47 8.07 -2.83
N ARG A 22 8.56 7.36 -2.52
CA ARG A 22 9.73 7.92 -1.84
C ARG A 22 10.42 9.02 -2.65
N ASP A 23 10.45 8.91 -3.97
CA ASP A 23 11.04 9.91 -4.87
C ASP A 23 10.24 11.23 -4.91
N VAL A 24 9.03 11.25 -4.36
CA VAL A 24 8.21 12.47 -4.31
C VAL A 24 8.66 13.32 -3.12
N ALA A 25 9.46 14.35 -3.39
CA ALA A 25 9.96 15.29 -2.38
C ALA A 25 9.61 16.76 -2.67
N GLN A 26 9.12 17.40 -1.59
CA GLN A 26 8.83 18.81 -1.29
C GLN A 26 8.08 19.69 -2.32
N GLY A 27 6.82 19.97 -2.00
CA GLY A 27 5.96 20.96 -2.66
C GLY A 27 4.49 20.55 -2.62
N ILE A 28 3.57 21.48 -2.87
CA ILE A 28 2.12 21.19 -2.93
C ILE A 28 1.81 20.20 -4.07
N ASP A 29 2.51 20.32 -5.19
CA ASP A 29 2.37 19.40 -6.33
C ASP A 29 2.84 17.97 -5.99
N ALA A 30 3.84 17.86 -5.12
CA ALA A 30 4.32 16.58 -4.60
C ALA A 30 3.21 15.85 -3.83
N ALA A 31 2.37 16.57 -3.08
CA ALA A 31 1.27 15.97 -2.34
C ALA A 31 0.22 15.32 -3.25
N TYR A 32 -0.13 15.96 -4.36
CA TYR A 32 -1.08 15.40 -5.30
C TYR A 32 -0.53 14.18 -6.05
N VAL A 33 0.75 14.22 -6.44
CA VAL A 33 1.43 13.10 -7.09
C VAL A 33 1.52 11.90 -6.15
N ALA A 34 1.89 12.13 -4.88
CA ALA A 34 1.93 11.11 -3.85
C ALA A 34 0.56 10.46 -3.64
N ARG A 35 -0.52 11.26 -3.54
CA ARG A 35 -1.89 10.75 -3.40
C ARG A 35 -2.25 9.75 -4.50
N SER A 36 -1.97 10.10 -5.75
CA SER A 36 -2.26 9.23 -6.90
C SER A 36 -1.47 7.91 -6.84
N ARG A 37 -0.19 7.98 -6.43
CA ARG A 37 0.69 6.80 -6.28
C ARG A 37 0.24 5.90 -5.13
N ILE A 38 -0.11 6.48 -3.99
CA ILE A 38 -0.65 5.73 -2.83
C ILE A 38 -1.98 5.04 -3.20
N GLY A 39 -2.85 5.70 -3.97
CA GLY A 39 -4.06 5.07 -4.48
C GLY A 39 -3.79 3.84 -5.37
N ARG A 40 -2.77 3.89 -6.22
CA ARG A 40 -2.35 2.73 -7.04
C ARG A 40 -1.76 1.61 -6.19
N LEU A 41 -0.90 1.95 -5.25
CA LEU A 41 -0.29 1.00 -4.32
C LEU A 41 -1.35 0.27 -3.49
N THR A 42 -2.28 1.01 -2.87
CA THR A 42 -3.36 0.43 -2.05
C THR A 42 -4.27 -0.48 -2.88
N LEU A 43 -4.60 -0.12 -4.13
CA LEU A 43 -5.36 -1.00 -5.02
C LEU A 43 -4.58 -2.29 -5.35
N ALA A 44 -3.28 -2.20 -5.64
CA ALA A 44 -2.46 -3.37 -5.94
C ALA A 44 -2.39 -4.33 -4.73
N LEU A 45 -2.19 -3.79 -3.52
CA LEU A 45 -2.20 -4.57 -2.28
C LEU A 45 -3.56 -5.22 -2.01
N ALA A 46 -4.65 -4.46 -2.20
CA ALA A 46 -6.00 -4.99 -2.03
C ALA A 46 -6.28 -6.19 -2.95
N ARG A 47 -5.75 -6.15 -4.19
CA ARG A 47 -5.85 -7.27 -5.13
C ARG A 47 -5.02 -8.47 -4.71
N ILE A 48 -3.82 -8.28 -4.13
CA ILE A 48 -3.02 -9.36 -3.54
C ILE A 48 -3.79 -10.02 -2.39
N VAL A 49 -4.27 -9.22 -1.45
CA VAL A 49 -5.00 -9.70 -0.27
C VAL A 49 -6.26 -10.46 -0.70
N ALA A 50 -7.07 -9.89 -1.59
CA ALA A 50 -8.27 -10.54 -2.09
C ALA A 50 -7.97 -11.89 -2.74
N LYS A 51 -6.93 -11.96 -3.59
CA LYS A 51 -6.51 -13.21 -4.22
C LYS A 51 -6.05 -14.26 -3.22
N LYS A 52 -5.26 -13.87 -2.21
CA LYS A 52 -4.73 -14.78 -1.18
C LYS A 52 -5.81 -15.23 -0.18
N ALA A 53 -6.80 -14.37 0.09
CA ALA A 53 -7.94 -14.65 0.97
C ALA A 53 -9.12 -15.35 0.25
N GLY A 54 -9.05 -15.56 -1.06
CA GLY A 54 -10.15 -16.14 -1.84
C GLY A 54 -11.38 -15.23 -1.98
N MET A 55 -11.19 -13.92 -1.86
CA MET A 55 -12.24 -12.90 -1.96
C MET A 55 -12.38 -12.36 -3.39
N SER A 56 -13.46 -11.61 -3.64
CA SER A 56 -13.63 -10.85 -4.88
C SER A 56 -12.54 -9.79 -5.06
N ILE A 57 -11.93 -9.73 -6.24
CA ILE A 57 -10.88 -8.76 -6.57
C ILE A 57 -11.50 -7.36 -6.68
N PRO A 58 -11.00 -6.34 -5.94
CA PRO A 58 -11.55 -5.00 -6.01
C PRO A 58 -11.06 -4.21 -7.23
N ASP A 59 -11.94 -3.33 -7.72
CA ASP A 59 -11.66 -2.39 -8.82
C ASP A 59 -11.31 -0.97 -8.35
N ARG A 60 -11.50 -0.68 -7.06
CA ARG A 60 -11.22 0.62 -6.44
C ARG A 60 -10.51 0.44 -5.10
N PRO A 61 -9.65 1.39 -4.69
CA PRO A 61 -9.09 1.40 -3.34
C PRO A 61 -10.21 1.48 -2.30
N GLY A 62 -10.12 0.69 -1.24
CA GLY A 62 -11.11 0.67 -0.16
C GLY A 62 -10.63 -0.16 1.03
N PRO A 63 -11.35 -0.08 2.16
CA PRO A 63 -11.04 -0.89 3.34
C PRO A 63 -11.10 -2.38 3.00
N ILE A 64 -10.17 -3.14 3.55
CA ILE A 64 -10.09 -4.59 3.39
C ILE A 64 -10.41 -5.24 4.73
N VAL A 65 -11.43 -6.09 4.73
CA VAL A 65 -11.80 -6.91 5.89
C VAL A 65 -11.59 -8.37 5.51
N VAL A 66 -10.74 -9.07 6.25
CA VAL A 66 -10.44 -10.48 6.05
C VAL A 66 -10.90 -11.30 7.26
N SER A 67 -11.23 -12.57 7.04
CA SER A 67 -11.57 -13.52 8.12
C SER A 67 -10.34 -13.87 8.97
N ASP A 68 -10.53 -14.24 10.23
CA ASP A 68 -9.48 -14.77 11.11
C ASP A 68 -8.94 -16.15 10.67
N GLU A 69 -9.60 -16.79 9.71
CA GLU A 69 -9.17 -18.07 9.14
C GLU A 69 -8.07 -17.93 8.07
N VAL A 70 -7.84 -16.73 7.52
CA VAL A 70 -6.76 -16.50 6.54
C VAL A 70 -5.39 -16.50 7.22
N SER A 71 -4.30 -16.63 6.48
CA SER A 71 -2.96 -16.63 7.10
C SER A 71 -2.64 -15.29 7.78
N GLN A 72 -1.81 -15.36 8.83
CA GLN A 72 -1.36 -14.17 9.58
C GLN A 72 -0.75 -13.12 8.65
N THR A 73 0.09 -13.53 7.69
CA THR A 73 0.69 -12.66 6.67
C THR A 73 -0.36 -11.90 5.85
N VAL A 74 -1.48 -12.55 5.49
CA VAL A 74 -2.56 -11.90 4.72
C VAL A 74 -3.31 -10.89 5.58
N ARG A 75 -3.51 -11.18 6.87
CA ARG A 75 -4.08 -10.22 7.83
C ARG A 75 -3.17 -9.00 8.03
N GLU A 76 -1.87 -9.22 8.15
CA GLU A 76 -0.87 -8.15 8.27
C GLU A 76 -0.87 -7.25 7.03
N LEU A 77 -0.86 -7.84 5.83
CA LEU A 77 -0.98 -7.08 4.58
C LEU A 77 -2.29 -6.27 4.52
N ALA A 78 -3.41 -6.84 4.93
CA ALA A 78 -4.70 -6.14 4.99
C ALA A 78 -4.64 -4.95 5.96
N SER A 79 -4.05 -5.14 7.15
CA SER A 79 -3.85 -4.11 8.16
C SER A 79 -2.97 -2.97 7.66
N ILE A 80 -1.81 -3.30 7.06
CA ILE A 80 -0.88 -2.30 6.48
C ILE A 80 -1.58 -1.52 5.37
N CYS A 81 -2.31 -2.20 4.48
CA CYS A 81 -3.04 -1.54 3.40
C CYS A 81 -4.13 -0.59 3.93
N ASN A 82 -4.86 -0.98 4.97
CA ASN A 82 -5.86 -0.13 5.62
C ASN A 82 -5.22 1.09 6.29
N ASN A 83 -4.08 0.92 6.96
CA ASN A 83 -3.33 2.01 7.58
C ASN A 83 -2.83 3.01 6.52
N LEU A 84 -2.27 2.52 5.40
CA LEU A 84 -1.88 3.38 4.27
C LEU A 84 -3.06 4.15 3.68
N LEU A 85 -4.22 3.49 3.54
CA LEU A 85 -5.43 4.14 3.05
C LEU A 85 -5.88 5.27 4.00
N GLU A 86 -5.86 5.04 5.31
CA GLU A 86 -6.20 6.05 6.31
C GLU A 86 -5.23 7.23 6.28
N THR A 87 -3.92 6.96 6.37
CA THR A 87 -2.87 7.98 6.32
C THR A 87 -2.96 8.79 5.03
N SER A 88 -3.24 8.16 3.89
CA SER A 88 -3.45 8.87 2.62
C SER A 88 -4.66 9.82 2.65
N ARG A 89 -5.74 9.43 3.34
CA ARG A 89 -6.93 10.27 3.47
C ARG A 89 -6.63 11.52 4.29
N VAL A 90 -5.91 11.37 5.40
CA VAL A 90 -5.50 12.46 6.29
C VAL A 90 -4.57 13.43 5.57
N LEU A 91 -3.56 12.92 4.86
CA LEU A 91 -2.60 13.72 4.08
C LEU A 91 -3.24 14.58 3.00
N CYS A 92 -4.42 14.19 2.50
CA CYS A 92 -5.06 14.81 1.35
C CYS A 92 -6.27 15.69 1.70
N GLN A 93 -6.48 15.99 2.99
CA GLN A 93 -7.62 16.83 3.40
C GLN A 93 -7.38 18.32 3.11
N PRO A 94 -8.32 19.02 2.45
CA PRO A 94 -8.12 20.38 1.94
C PRO A 94 -8.22 21.50 3.00
N SER A 95 -8.60 21.21 4.25
CA SER A 95 -9.11 22.23 5.20
C SER A 95 -8.13 22.81 6.23
N GLU A 96 -6.86 22.38 6.29
CA GLU A 96 -5.85 22.92 7.22
C GLU A 96 -4.52 23.17 6.50
N PRO A 97 -3.60 24.01 7.04
CA PRO A 97 -2.35 24.36 6.39
C PRO A 97 -1.59 23.11 5.95
N LEU A 98 -1.36 22.97 4.64
CA LEU A 98 -0.78 21.78 4.03
C LEU A 98 0.55 21.39 4.69
N ASP A 99 1.36 22.35 5.12
CA ASP A 99 2.76 22.12 5.50
C ASP A 99 2.99 21.24 6.74
N ILE A 100 2.16 21.38 7.80
CA ILE A 100 2.39 20.65 9.05
C ILE A 100 1.93 19.19 8.92
N ARG A 101 0.68 18.97 8.48
CA ARG A 101 0.15 17.63 8.24
C ARG A 101 0.90 16.90 7.15
N TRP A 102 1.32 17.60 6.10
CA TRP A 102 2.16 17.00 5.07
C TRP A 102 3.46 16.51 5.69
N ARG A 103 4.18 17.33 6.46
CA ARG A 103 5.44 16.92 7.07
C ARG A 103 5.28 15.75 8.05
N GLU A 104 4.31 15.81 8.95
CA GLU A 104 4.10 14.79 9.97
C GLU A 104 3.51 13.50 9.35
N GLY A 105 2.45 13.62 8.56
CA GLY A 105 1.82 12.48 7.89
C GLY A 105 2.72 11.83 6.84
N TRP A 106 3.63 12.59 6.21
CA TRP A 106 4.61 12.04 5.27
C TRP A 106 5.63 11.15 5.99
N SER A 107 6.11 11.58 7.15
CA SER A 107 6.98 10.75 8.00
C SER A 107 6.28 9.45 8.40
N THR A 108 5.02 9.53 8.85
CA THR A 108 4.22 8.33 9.17
C THR A 108 4.02 7.42 7.96
N LEU A 109 3.71 7.99 6.79
CA LEU A 109 3.56 7.23 5.56
C LEU A 109 4.86 6.50 5.18
N LEU A 110 6.01 7.18 5.23
CA LEU A 110 7.30 6.57 4.92
C LEU A 110 7.59 5.38 5.84
N ALA A 111 7.35 5.52 7.14
CA ALA A 111 7.51 4.41 8.09
C ALA A 111 6.58 3.22 7.77
N GLN A 112 5.34 3.47 7.36
CA GLN A 112 4.41 2.41 6.92
C GLN A 112 4.90 1.74 5.62
N LEU A 113 5.50 2.49 4.69
CA LEU A 113 6.06 1.94 3.46
C LEU A 113 7.30 1.09 3.72
N ASP A 114 8.13 1.43 4.71
CA ASP A 114 9.27 0.62 5.13
C ASP A 114 8.83 -0.75 5.66
N VAL A 115 7.82 -0.76 6.55
CA VAL A 115 7.22 -2.01 7.05
C VAL A 115 6.63 -2.83 5.90
N LEU A 116 5.89 -2.18 4.99
CA LEU A 116 5.31 -2.87 3.83
C LEU A 116 6.38 -3.50 2.93
N GLU A 117 7.45 -2.78 2.63
CA GLU A 117 8.53 -3.29 1.78
C GLU A 117 9.19 -4.53 2.39
N ILE A 118 9.43 -4.53 3.71
CA ILE A 118 9.98 -5.69 4.43
C ILE A 118 9.03 -6.87 4.29
N THR A 119 7.74 -6.70 4.60
CA THR A 119 6.73 -7.76 4.50
C THR A 119 6.62 -8.31 3.07
N LEU A 120 6.67 -7.44 2.04
CA LEU A 120 6.62 -7.87 0.64
C LEU A 120 7.85 -8.70 0.24
N ARG A 121 9.04 -8.32 0.70
CA ARG A 121 10.30 -9.06 0.44
C ARG A 121 10.32 -10.41 1.15
N GLU A 122 9.76 -10.50 2.37
CA GLU A 122 9.60 -11.77 3.08
C GLU A 122 8.61 -12.71 2.38
N ILE A 123 7.54 -12.17 1.79
CA ILE A 123 6.60 -12.97 1.00
C ILE A 123 7.27 -13.49 -0.28
N ASP A 124 8.14 -12.70 -0.90
CA ASP A 124 8.85 -13.09 -2.12
C ASP A 124 9.88 -14.21 -1.83
N SER A 125 10.62 -14.10 -0.73
CA SER A 125 11.65 -15.08 -0.35
C SER A 125 11.11 -16.43 0.12
N VAL A 126 9.86 -16.49 0.61
CA VAL A 126 9.19 -17.75 0.98
C VAL A 126 8.60 -18.48 -0.23
N VAL A 127 8.56 -17.83 -1.40
CA VAL A 127 7.96 -18.40 -2.63
C VAL A 127 9.00 -19.07 -3.55
N GLU A 128 10.31 -18.86 -3.32
CA GLU A 128 11.41 -19.64 -3.91
C GLU A 128 11.39 -21.10 -3.43
#